data_AF-A0A6J5GYT0-F1
#
_entry.id   AF-A0A6J5GYT0-F1
#
_cell.length_a   1.000
_cell.length_b   1.000
_cell.length_c   1.000
_cell.angle_alpha   90.00
_cell.angle_beta   90.00
_cell.angle_gamma   90.00
#
_symmetry.space_group_name_H-M   'P 1'
#
loop_
_entity.id
_entity.type
_entity.pdbx_description
1 polymer ?
#
loop_
_entity_poly.entity_id
_entity_poly.type
_entity_poly.pdbx_seq_one_letter_code
_entity_poly.pdbx_strand_id
1 'polypeptide(L)'
;MRKIPVIALVCTCFALVPIAGSAQTQAASTTAANPLPQVDKDFVQAASMSSSTEIDAAKLATNNSSDKDVKSFAHHMMLDHTKLTAQLKMAAPHGVEVLKDIRIPKCWMR
;
A
#
# COMPACT_ATOMS: atom_id res chain seq x y z
N MET A 1 35.93 -23.24 10.68
CA MET A 1 34.98 -24.34 10.42
C MET A 1 35.16 -25.43 11.46
N ARG A 2 34.30 -25.49 12.48
CA ARG A 2 34.29 -26.54 13.49
C ARG A 2 32.84 -26.96 13.75
N LYS A 3 32.65 -28.27 13.78
CA LYS A 3 31.41 -29.00 13.48
C LYS A 3 30.45 -28.99 14.67
N ILE A 4 29.16 -28.92 14.39
CA ILE A 4 28.04 -28.97 15.32
C ILE A 4 27.79 -30.43 15.75
N PRO A 5 27.68 -30.73 17.06
CA PRO A 5 26.96 -31.90 17.52
C PRO A 5 25.60 -31.49 18.09
N VAL A 6 24.54 -31.97 17.42
CA VAL A 6 23.16 -31.99 17.94
C VAL A 6 23.12 -32.97 19.10
N ILE A 7 22.84 -32.48 20.32
CA ILE A 7 22.41 -33.31 21.45
C ILE A 7 21.00 -32.86 21.81
N ALA A 8 20.07 -33.78 21.59
CA ALA A 8 18.67 -33.64 21.93
C ALA A 8 18.43 -33.78 23.43
N LEU A 9 17.28 -33.25 23.85
CA LEU A 9 16.46 -33.72 24.96
C LEU A 9 16.94 -33.41 26.39
N VAL A 10 16.50 -32.28 26.94
CA VAL A 10 15.98 -32.25 28.32
C VAL A 10 14.75 -31.34 28.35
N CYS A 11 13.60 -31.97 28.53
CA CYS A 11 12.35 -31.36 28.91
C CYS A 11 12.43 -31.03 30.41
N THR A 12 12.57 -29.76 30.76
CA THR A 12 12.41 -29.28 32.15
C THR A 12 11.28 -28.29 32.21
N CYS A 13 10.11 -28.80 32.60
CA CYS A 13 8.99 -28.04 33.11
C CYS A 13 9.46 -27.16 34.29
N PHE A 14 9.41 -25.85 34.14
CA PHE A 14 9.39 -24.92 35.27
C PHE A 14 8.07 -24.17 35.23
N ALA A 15 7.44 -24.11 36.39
CA ALA A 15 6.02 -23.89 36.60
C ALA A 15 5.54 -22.46 36.28
N LEU A 16 4.31 -22.41 35.73
CA LEU A 16 3.20 -21.52 36.09
C LEU A 16 3.54 -20.11 36.63
N VAL A 17 3.39 -19.11 35.77
CA VAL A 17 2.82 -17.81 36.17
C VAL A 17 1.75 -17.43 35.14
N PRO A 18 0.44 -17.49 35.46
CA PRO A 18 -0.58 -16.89 34.63
C PRO A 18 -0.73 -15.43 35.07
N ILE A 19 -0.03 -14.50 34.44
CA ILE A 19 -0.53 -13.12 34.43
C ILE A 19 -1.56 -13.10 33.31
N ALA A 20 -2.82 -13.27 33.72
CA ALA A 20 -3.98 -12.90 32.93
C ALA A 20 -3.88 -11.39 32.63
N GLY A 21 -3.08 -11.04 31.63
CA GLY A 21 -3.20 -9.78 30.94
C GLY A 21 -4.55 -9.84 30.24
N SER A 22 -5.49 -9.03 30.70
CA SER A 22 -6.77 -8.81 30.05
C SER A 22 -6.52 -8.43 28.60
N ALA A 23 -6.54 -9.43 27.71
CA ALA A 23 -6.78 -9.21 26.30
C ALA A 23 -8.22 -8.72 26.21
N GLN A 24 -8.39 -7.41 26.41
CA GLN A 24 -9.60 -6.73 26.00
C GLN A 24 -9.62 -6.84 24.48
N THR A 25 -10.21 -7.93 23.99
CA THR A 25 -10.72 -8.03 22.64
C THR A 25 -11.71 -6.89 22.54
N GLN A 26 -11.25 -5.74 22.05
CA GLN A 26 -12.15 -4.68 21.63
C GLN A 26 -12.98 -5.32 20.53
N ALA A 27 -14.20 -5.72 20.89
CA ALA A 27 -15.22 -6.00 19.92
C ALA A 27 -15.21 -4.81 18.98
N ALA A 28 -14.91 -5.07 17.71
CA ALA A 28 -15.02 -4.09 16.64
C ALA A 28 -16.48 -3.66 16.63
N SER A 29 -16.75 -2.64 17.43
CA SER A 29 -18.03 -1.96 17.44
C SER A 29 -18.17 -1.42 16.04
N THR A 30 -19.29 -1.72 15.40
CA THR A 30 -19.73 -1.09 14.16
C THR A 30 -19.98 0.39 14.50
N THR A 31 -18.89 1.14 14.70
CA THR A 31 -18.92 2.57 14.92
C THR A 31 -19.42 3.19 13.64
N ALA A 32 -20.56 3.90 13.72
CA ALA A 32 -20.97 4.85 12.70
C ALA A 32 -19.73 5.61 12.21
N ALA A 33 -19.49 5.61 10.91
CA ALA A 33 -18.23 6.03 10.29
C ALA A 33 -17.69 7.32 10.95
N ASN A 34 -16.72 7.17 11.86
CA ASN A 34 -16.03 8.31 12.41
C ASN A 34 -15.35 9.01 11.22
N PRO A 35 -15.40 10.36 11.16
CA PRO A 35 -14.67 11.09 10.13
C PRO A 35 -13.21 10.65 10.12
N LEU A 36 -12.64 10.39 8.94
CA LEU A 36 -11.24 10.01 8.83
C LEU A 36 -10.35 11.04 9.55
N PRO A 37 -9.32 10.58 10.29
CA PRO A 37 -8.22 11.43 10.72
C PRO A 37 -7.64 12.24 9.55
N GLN A 38 -7.19 13.47 9.82
CA GLN A 38 -6.64 14.33 8.76
C GLN A 38 -5.46 13.68 8.03
N VAL A 39 -4.60 12.98 8.77
CA VAL A 39 -3.45 12.24 8.20
C VAL A 39 -3.87 11.20 7.15
N ASP A 40 -5.00 10.51 7.36
CA ASP A 40 -5.49 9.51 6.42
C ASP A 40 -6.08 10.17 5.17
N LYS A 41 -6.72 11.33 5.31
CA LYS A 41 -7.19 12.12 4.17
C LYS A 41 -6.02 12.62 3.32
N ASP A 42 -4.99 13.15 3.98
CA ASP A 42 -3.77 13.64 3.32
C ASP A 42 -3.06 12.50 2.59
N PHE A 43 -2.99 11.33 3.21
CA PHE A 43 -2.45 10.12 2.58
C PHE A 43 -3.24 9.73 1.32
N VAL A 44 -4.56 9.63 1.41
CA VAL A 44 -5.40 9.26 0.25
C VAL A 44 -5.25 10.29 -0.87
N GLN A 45 -5.20 11.58 -0.55
CA GLN A 45 -4.95 12.63 -1.54
C GLN A 45 -3.58 12.44 -2.19
N ALA A 46 -2.50 12.36 -1.41
CA ALA A 46 -1.15 12.21 -1.93
C ALA A 46 -0.97 10.93 -2.76
N ALA A 47 -1.51 9.80 -2.30
CA ALA A 47 -1.46 8.53 -3.01
C ALA A 47 -2.23 8.59 -4.34
N SER A 48 -3.37 9.30 -4.38
CA SER A 48 -4.13 9.52 -5.62
C SER A 48 -3.36 10.40 -6.61
N MET A 49 -2.69 11.44 -6.10
CA MET A 49 -1.82 12.32 -6.91
C MET A 49 -0.61 11.57 -7.48
N SER A 50 0.04 10.75 -6.66
CA SER A 50 1.18 9.93 -7.11
C SER A 50 0.76 8.92 -8.16
N SER A 51 -0.33 8.18 -7.91
CA SER A 51 -0.80 7.13 -8.84
C SER A 51 -1.16 7.68 -10.21
N SER A 52 -1.80 8.86 -10.28
CA SER A 52 -2.13 9.51 -11.56
C SER A 52 -0.87 9.96 -12.31
N THR A 53 0.10 10.53 -11.59
CA THR A 53 1.42 10.90 -12.13
C THR A 53 2.15 9.68 -12.72
N GLU A 54 2.17 8.57 -11.99
CA GLU A 54 2.83 7.33 -12.40
C GLU A 54 2.15 6.69 -13.61
N ILE A 55 0.81 6.73 -13.67
CA ILE A 55 0.04 6.29 -14.84
C ILE A 55 0.41 7.10 -16.08
N ASP A 56 0.51 8.43 -15.96
CA ASP A 56 0.85 9.29 -17.09
C ASP A 56 2.31 9.12 -17.54
N ALA A 57 3.23 8.95 -16.59
CA ALA A 57 4.61 8.59 -16.88
C ALA A 57 4.70 7.23 -17.61
N ALA A 58 3.93 6.24 -17.18
CA ALA A 58 3.86 4.93 -17.83
C ALA A 58 3.30 5.03 -19.27
N LYS A 59 2.29 5.87 -19.52
CA LYS A 59 1.82 6.14 -20.89
C LYS A 59 2.91 6.77 -21.75
N LEU A 60 3.65 7.73 -21.19
CA LEU A 60 4.76 8.38 -21.91
C LEU A 60 5.85 7.38 -22.27
N ALA A 61 6.26 6.53 -21.32
CA ALA A 61 7.26 5.48 -21.55
C ALA A 61 6.79 4.47 -22.60
N THR A 62 5.51 4.08 -22.57
CA THR A 62 4.91 3.18 -23.57
C THR A 62 4.97 3.78 -24.99
N ASN A 63 4.69 5.08 -25.11
CA ASN A 63 4.64 5.78 -26.40
C ASN A 63 6.03 6.14 -26.95
N ASN A 64 6.97 6.50 -26.09
CA ASN A 64 8.25 7.07 -26.52
C ASN A 64 9.42 6.08 -26.52
N SER A 65 9.30 4.94 -25.82
CA SER A 65 10.36 3.93 -25.83
C SER A 65 10.40 3.17 -27.16
N SER A 66 11.59 2.73 -27.57
CA SER A 66 11.80 1.71 -28.60
C SER A 66 12.11 0.32 -28.01
N ASP A 67 12.45 0.26 -26.72
CA ASP A 67 12.78 -0.97 -26.01
C ASP A 67 11.51 -1.73 -25.59
N LYS A 68 11.44 -3.02 -25.95
CA LYS A 68 10.29 -3.89 -25.69
C LYS A 68 10.05 -4.13 -24.20
N ASP A 69 11.11 -4.24 -23.41
CA ASP A 69 11.04 -4.56 -21.99
C ASP A 69 10.60 -3.33 -21.19
N VAL A 70 11.07 -2.14 -21.61
CA VAL A 70 10.57 -0.85 -21.07
C VAL A 70 9.08 -0.69 -21.34
N LYS A 71 8.59 -1.00 -22.55
CA LYS A 71 7.15 -0.93 -22.86
C LYS A 71 6.32 -1.91 -22.05
N SER A 72 6.80 -3.14 -21.91
CA SER A 72 6.09 -4.17 -21.12
C SER A 72 5.99 -3.75 -19.66
N PHE A 73 7.09 -3.28 -19.07
CA PHE A 73 7.09 -2.77 -17.70
C PHE A 73 6.16 -1.56 -17.53
N ALA A 74 6.21 -0.59 -18.45
CA ALA A 74 5.34 0.57 -18.41
C ALA A 74 3.85 0.18 -18.49
N HIS A 75 3.50 -0.78 -19.33
CA HIS A 75 2.13 -1.30 -19.41
C HIS A 75 1.68 -1.94 -18.09
N HIS A 76 2.54 -2.75 -17.44
CA HIS A 76 2.26 -3.33 -16.13
C HIS A 76 2.04 -2.25 -15.07
N MET A 77 2.94 -1.26 -14.98
CA MET A 77 2.82 -0.12 -14.06
C MET A 77 1.50 0.63 -14.25
N MET A 78 1.11 0.89 -15.51
CA MET A 78 -0.16 1.57 -15.79
C MET A 78 -1.37 0.78 -15.26
N LEU A 79 -1.41 -0.54 -15.47
CA LEU A 79 -2.50 -1.40 -15.00
C LEU A 79 -2.56 -1.46 -13.48
N ASP A 80 -1.42 -1.66 -12.84
CA ASP A 80 -1.34 -1.81 -11.38
C ASP A 80 -1.72 -0.50 -10.69
N HIS A 81 -1.19 0.63 -11.13
CA HIS A 81 -1.54 1.93 -10.54
C HIS A 81 -2.98 2.35 -10.84
N THR A 82 -3.54 1.97 -11.99
CA THR A 82 -4.98 2.17 -12.27
C THR A 82 -5.84 1.38 -11.28
N LYS A 83 -5.47 0.11 -11.04
CA LYS A 83 -6.17 -0.75 -10.08
C LYS A 83 -6.04 -0.22 -8.65
N LEU A 84 -4.85 0.19 -8.23
CA LEU A 84 -4.60 0.80 -6.91
C LEU A 84 -5.43 2.06 -6.72
N THR A 85 -5.48 2.94 -7.73
CA THR A 85 -6.29 4.17 -7.68
C THR A 85 -7.78 3.85 -7.50
N ALA A 86 -8.30 2.85 -8.22
CA ALA A 86 -9.69 2.43 -8.08
C ALA A 86 -9.97 1.85 -6.68
N GLN A 87 -9.07 1.01 -6.16
CA GLN A 87 -9.19 0.43 -4.82
C GLN A 87 -9.13 1.50 -3.73
N LEU A 88 -8.20 2.44 -3.83
CA LEU A 88 -8.06 3.54 -2.89
C LEU A 88 -9.33 4.41 -2.84
N LYS A 89 -9.92 4.69 -4.01
CA LYS A 89 -11.18 5.42 -4.11
C LYS A 89 -12.35 4.69 -3.45
N MET A 90 -12.40 3.36 -3.55
CA MET A 90 -13.45 2.55 -2.92
C MET A 90 -13.25 2.44 -1.40
N ALA A 91 -12.00 2.50 -0.92
CA ALA A 91 -11.67 2.46 0.50
C ALA A 91 -11.88 3.82 1.20
N ALA A 92 -11.80 4.92 0.46
CA ALA A 92 -12.00 6.26 1.00
C ALA A 92 -13.49 6.52 1.33
N PRO A 93 -13.83 6.91 2.56
CA PRO A 93 -15.18 7.32 2.93
C PRO A 93 -15.55 8.64 2.23
N HIS A 94 -16.85 8.88 2.09
CA HIS A 94 -17.40 10.06 1.41
C HIS A 94 -16.76 11.36 1.94
N GLY A 95 -16.13 12.13 1.05
CA GLY A 95 -15.51 13.43 1.37
C GLY A 95 -14.01 13.54 1.14
N VAL A 96 -13.33 12.46 0.70
CA VAL A 96 -11.95 12.56 0.20
C VAL A 96 -11.97 12.65 -1.33
N GLU A 97 -11.58 13.80 -1.85
CA GLU A 97 -11.49 14.01 -3.30
C GLU A 97 -10.27 13.27 -3.87
N VAL A 98 -10.53 12.13 -4.50
CA VAL A 98 -9.58 11.49 -5.43
C VAL A 98 -9.61 12.31 -6.72
N LEU A 99 -8.66 13.24 -6.84
CA LEU A 99 -8.45 14.04 -8.05
C LEU A 99 -8.32 13.13 -9.27
N LYS A 100 -9.24 13.30 -10.22
CA LYS A 100 -9.39 12.43 -11.39
C LYS A 100 -8.48 12.84 -12.56
N ASP A 101 -7.87 14.03 -12.49
CA ASP A 101 -6.99 14.56 -13.52
C ASP A 101 -5.83 15.33 -12.86
N ILE A 102 -4.69 14.65 -12.70
CA ILE A 102 -3.40 15.31 -12.44
C ILE A 102 -2.51 14.95 -13.62
N ARG A 103 -2.81 15.63 -14.72
CA ARG A 103 -1.95 15.67 -15.89
C ARG A 103 -0.59 16.22 -15.49
N ILE A 104 0.47 15.47 -15.81
CA ILE A 104 1.86 15.97 -15.77
C ILE A 104 1.91 17.33 -16.49
N PRO A 105 2.32 18.42 -15.83
CA PRO A 105 2.39 19.71 -16.49
C PRO A 105 3.42 19.64 -17.61
N LYS A 106 3.06 20.14 -18.80
CA LYS A 106 3.85 20.03 -20.04
C LYS A 106 5.30 20.52 -19.90
N CYS A 107 5.62 21.32 -18.90
CA CYS A 107 6.97 21.77 -18.58
C CYS A 107 7.93 20.66 -18.15
N TRP A 108 7.45 19.46 -17.80
CA TRP A 108 8.28 18.29 -17.47
C TRP A 108 8.44 17.31 -18.65
N MET A 109 7.81 17.58 -19.80
CA MET A 109 7.83 16.71 -21.00
C MET A 109 8.78 17.21 -22.10
N ARG A 110 9.70 18.13 -21.79
CA ARG A 110 10.67 18.66 -22.74
C ARG A 110 12.09 18.18 -22.42
#